data_AF-A0A9X2VUG1-F1
#
_entry.id   AF-A0A9X2VUG1-F1
#
_cell.length_a   1.000
_cell.length_b   1.000
_cell.length_c   1.000
_cell.angle_alpha   90.00
_cell.angle_beta   90.00
_cell.angle_gamma   90.00
#
_symmetry.space_group_name_H-M   'P 1'
#
loop_
_entity.id
_entity.type
_entity.pdbx_description
1 polymer ?
#
loop_
_entity_poly.entity_id
_entity_poly.type
_entity_poly.pdbx_seq_one_letter_code
_entity_poly.pdbx_strand_id
1 'polypeptide(L)'
;AEIAGDLGERLAGNLVVGHNVSFDLRFLAAEFTRAGLATPLDPDRGLCTMLLADRYLRAPGRSLATCCEAAGVVVGRAHSALYDAHASAGLLSGFLRGVGRPEPWRDRLDSAVGADWPHLPRSGGRVVQRGTAFTQPEHFLARLVDGLPRMADVPRADEYLAVLDGALLDRHLSVVEKGELVEVARSLGLVRVDVEELHRRYLVALARRAWADTVVTAEEHADLRLVAGLLGLADVEVARALVAARESAEPASWGGFRLSEGDLVVFTGQMTVPREVWEERAVNAGLAVRGTVTKKTRLVVAADPDSLSGKAKKAAECGIPVVAEAAFDRMLKDFVGVVS
;
A
#
# COMPACT_ATOMS: atom_id res chain seq x y z
N ALA A 1 -16.68 8.67 30.16
CA ALA A 1 -18.04 8.87 30.72
C ALA A 1 -18.66 10.21 30.33
N GLU A 2 -17.91 11.32 30.41
CA GLU A 2 -18.39 12.71 30.27
C GLU A 2 -19.01 13.09 28.90
N ILE A 3 -18.95 12.24 27.88
CA ILE A 3 -19.57 12.47 26.57
C ILE A 3 -20.50 11.32 26.15
N ALA A 4 -20.73 10.33 27.02
CA ALA A 4 -21.42 9.09 26.67
C ALA A 4 -22.86 9.34 26.20
N GLY A 5 -23.58 10.27 26.85
CA GLY A 5 -24.94 10.63 26.44
C GLY A 5 -25.01 11.40 25.14
N ASP A 6 -24.06 12.32 24.92
CA ASP A 6 -24.00 13.08 23.67
C ASP A 6 -23.63 12.19 22.47
N LEU A 7 -22.77 11.18 22.68
CA LEU A 7 -22.46 10.16 21.67
C LEU A 7 -23.63 9.20 21.45
N GLY A 8 -24.25 8.70 22.53
CA GLY A 8 -25.37 7.76 22.45
C GLY A 8 -26.54 8.31 21.65
N GLU A 9 -26.89 9.58 21.83
CA GLU A 9 -27.94 10.24 21.05
C GLU A 9 -27.63 10.31 19.55
N ARG A 10 -26.36 10.55 19.19
CA ARG A 10 -25.94 10.62 17.78
C ARG A 10 -25.90 9.25 17.12
N LEU A 11 -25.58 8.21 17.88
CA LEU A 11 -25.45 6.84 17.39
C LEU A 11 -26.79 6.10 17.38
N ALA A 12 -27.71 6.45 18.28
CA ALA A 12 -29.04 5.87 18.33
C ALA A 12 -29.80 6.07 17.02
N GLY A 13 -30.29 4.98 16.44
CA GLY A 13 -31.03 4.97 15.19
C GLY A 13 -30.19 5.20 13.92
N ASN A 14 -28.86 5.32 14.04
CA ASN A 14 -27.98 5.65 12.92
C ASN A 14 -26.99 4.51 12.62
N LEU A 15 -26.86 4.15 11.34
CA LEU A 15 -25.81 3.24 10.89
C LEU A 15 -24.47 3.98 10.88
N VAL A 16 -23.52 3.50 11.68
CA VAL A 16 -22.18 4.09 11.74
C VAL A 16 -21.40 3.73 10.48
N VAL A 17 -20.87 4.75 9.82
CA VAL A 17 -20.03 4.60 8.62
C VAL A 17 -18.67 5.24 8.89
N GLY A 18 -17.61 4.57 8.49
CA GLY A 18 -16.24 5.06 8.64
C GLY A 18 -15.24 4.27 7.83
N HIS A 19 -14.01 4.76 7.74
CA HIS A 19 -12.90 4.02 7.15
C HIS A 19 -12.24 3.15 8.20
N ASN A 20 -12.18 1.84 7.98
CA ASN A 20 -11.83 0.84 9.01
C ASN A 20 -12.73 0.93 10.28
N VAL A 21 -14.04 1.18 10.09
CA VAL A 21 -15.00 1.49 11.18
C VAL A 21 -15.10 0.43 12.29
N SER A 22 -14.70 -0.82 12.02
CA SER A 22 -14.68 -1.88 13.03
C SER A 22 -13.71 -1.55 14.17
N PHE A 23 -12.65 -0.79 13.89
CA PHE A 23 -11.71 -0.28 14.89
C PHE A 23 -12.38 0.75 15.81
N ASP A 24 -13.00 1.80 15.24
CA ASP A 24 -13.69 2.83 16.01
C ASP A 24 -14.82 2.25 16.86
N LEU A 25 -15.60 1.32 16.31
CA LEU A 25 -16.69 0.67 17.02
C LEU A 25 -16.19 -0.21 18.18
N ARG A 26 -15.05 -0.91 18.01
CA ARG A 26 -14.40 -1.64 19.11
C ARG A 26 -13.98 -0.69 20.23
N PHE A 27 -13.34 0.41 19.86
CA PHE A 27 -12.92 1.42 20.83
C PHE A 27 -14.12 2.00 21.59
N LEU A 28 -15.18 2.40 20.87
CA LEU A 28 -16.41 2.92 21.47
C LEU A 28 -17.09 1.88 22.39
N ALA A 29 -17.26 0.64 21.93
CA ALA A 29 -17.87 -0.42 22.73
C ALA A 29 -17.08 -0.70 24.02
N ALA A 30 -15.75 -0.68 23.95
CA ALA A 30 -14.88 -0.82 25.12
C ALA A 30 -15.04 0.37 26.08
N GLU A 31 -15.10 1.61 25.59
CA GLU A 31 -15.32 2.80 26.41
C GLU A 31 -16.69 2.83 27.10
N PHE A 32 -17.75 2.45 26.39
CA PHE A 32 -19.08 2.29 27.00
C PHE A 32 -19.09 1.20 28.07
N THR A 33 -18.44 0.06 27.80
CA THR A 33 -18.29 -1.03 28.79
C THR A 33 -17.51 -0.57 30.03
N ARG A 34 -16.40 0.16 29.84
CA ARG A 34 -15.62 0.77 30.93
C ARG A 34 -16.44 1.77 31.76
N ALA A 35 -17.38 2.46 31.12
CA ALA A 35 -18.32 3.35 31.80
C ALA A 35 -19.51 2.61 32.45
N GLY A 36 -19.56 1.28 32.38
CA GLY A 36 -20.66 0.47 32.94
C GLY A 36 -21.96 0.52 32.12
N LEU A 37 -21.88 0.92 30.85
CA LEU A 37 -23.03 1.11 29.97
C LEU A 37 -23.10 -0.02 28.94
N ALA A 38 -24.18 -0.80 28.98
CA ALA A 38 -24.49 -1.78 27.94
C ALA A 38 -25.10 -1.04 26.73
N THR A 39 -24.45 -1.13 25.57
CA THR A 39 -24.90 -0.49 24.32
C THR A 39 -25.03 -1.52 23.21
N PRO A 40 -25.84 -1.28 22.17
CA PRO A 40 -25.99 -2.19 21.04
C PRO A 40 -24.85 -2.07 20.02
N LEU A 41 -23.72 -1.46 20.39
CA LEU A 41 -22.58 -1.29 19.51
C LEU A 41 -21.92 -2.64 19.21
N ASP A 42 -21.95 -3.00 17.93
CA ASP A 42 -21.35 -4.22 17.41
C ASP A 42 -20.35 -3.83 16.31
N PRO A 43 -19.03 -4.12 16.49
CA PRO A 43 -18.00 -3.81 15.51
C PRO A 43 -18.25 -4.33 14.10
N ASP A 44 -18.99 -5.43 13.96
CA ASP A 44 -19.27 -6.07 12.67
C ASP A 44 -20.50 -5.47 11.96
N ARG A 45 -21.28 -4.63 12.65
CA ARG A 45 -22.51 -4.01 12.10
C ARG A 45 -22.29 -2.66 11.45
N GLY A 46 -21.14 -2.03 11.64
CA GLY A 46 -20.78 -0.78 10.95
C GLY A 46 -20.66 -0.96 9.43
N LEU A 47 -20.70 0.14 8.69
CA LEU A 47 -20.43 0.15 7.25
C LEU A 47 -19.01 0.66 6.98
N CYS A 48 -18.11 -0.24 6.60
CA CYS A 48 -16.69 0.08 6.43
C CYS A 48 -16.39 0.55 5.00
N THR A 49 -16.02 1.82 4.81
CA THR A 49 -15.68 2.35 3.48
C THR A 49 -14.42 1.72 2.89
N MET A 50 -13.48 1.24 3.73
CA MET A 50 -12.29 0.51 3.30
C MET A 50 -12.64 -0.84 2.64
N LEU A 51 -13.65 -1.54 3.16
CA LEU A 51 -14.14 -2.80 2.59
C LEU A 51 -15.07 -2.55 1.40
N LEU A 52 -15.90 -1.51 1.45
CA LEU A 52 -16.72 -1.11 0.31
C LEU A 52 -15.88 -0.67 -0.88
N ALA A 53 -14.72 -0.04 -0.63
CA ALA A 53 -13.80 0.34 -1.69
C ALA A 53 -13.43 -0.87 -2.55
N ASP A 54 -13.19 -2.06 -1.99
CA ASP A 54 -12.88 -3.27 -2.77
C ASP A 54 -13.93 -3.59 -3.85
N ARG A 55 -15.21 -3.34 -3.53
CA ARG A 55 -16.33 -3.61 -4.45
C ARG A 55 -16.63 -2.46 -5.40
N TYR A 56 -16.49 -1.22 -4.94
CA TYR A 56 -16.99 -0.03 -5.65
C TYR A 56 -15.89 0.89 -6.17
N LEU A 57 -14.62 0.57 -5.89
CA LEU A 57 -13.47 1.38 -6.24
C LEU A 57 -12.24 0.52 -6.55
N ARG A 58 -11.62 0.73 -7.71
CA ARG A 58 -10.34 0.08 -8.03
C ARG A 58 -9.17 0.86 -7.43
N ALA A 59 -9.11 0.91 -6.10
CA ALA A 59 -8.02 1.57 -5.38
C ALA A 59 -6.79 0.64 -5.27
N PRO A 60 -5.56 1.15 -5.47
CA PRO A 60 -4.34 0.34 -5.40
C PRO A 60 -3.94 -0.07 -3.97
N GLY A 61 -4.63 0.45 -2.95
CA GLY A 61 -4.31 0.21 -1.55
C GLY A 61 -5.52 0.33 -0.62
N ARG A 62 -5.25 0.17 0.68
CA ARG A 62 -6.28 0.23 1.73
C ARG A 62 -6.34 1.56 2.49
N SER A 63 -5.36 2.46 2.35
CA SER A 63 -5.36 3.70 3.12
C SER A 63 -6.51 4.63 2.69
N LEU A 64 -6.97 5.46 3.63
CA LEU A 64 -8.01 6.45 3.36
C LEU A 64 -7.57 7.42 2.25
N ALA A 65 -6.32 7.89 2.31
CA ALA A 65 -5.74 8.78 1.31
C ALA A 65 -5.78 8.15 -0.09
N THR A 66 -5.31 6.91 -0.24
CA THR A 66 -5.35 6.18 -1.52
C THR A 66 -6.77 5.98 -2.03
N CYS A 67 -7.73 5.66 -1.15
CA CYS A 67 -9.13 5.51 -1.55
C CYS A 67 -9.74 6.85 -1.99
N CYS A 68 -9.44 7.93 -1.28
CA CYS A 68 -9.93 9.27 -1.63
C CYS A 68 -9.36 9.75 -2.96
N GLU A 69 -8.07 9.55 -3.20
CA GLU A 69 -7.41 9.87 -4.48
C GLU A 69 -8.08 9.12 -5.63
N ALA A 70 -8.24 7.80 -5.51
CA ALA A 70 -8.88 6.98 -6.54
C ALA A 70 -10.35 7.36 -6.79
N ALA A 71 -11.06 7.88 -5.79
CA ALA A 71 -12.44 8.32 -5.90
C ALA A 71 -12.59 9.81 -6.29
N GLY A 72 -11.50 10.56 -6.42
CA GLY A 72 -11.53 12.01 -6.64
C GLY A 72 -12.13 12.81 -5.47
N VAL A 73 -12.05 12.29 -4.24
CA VAL A 73 -12.52 12.95 -3.02
C VAL A 73 -11.41 13.84 -2.48
N VAL A 74 -11.66 15.14 -2.35
CA VAL A 74 -10.70 16.08 -1.78
C VAL A 74 -10.56 15.84 -0.28
N VAL A 75 -9.38 15.43 0.16
CA VAL A 75 -9.03 15.35 1.58
C VAL A 75 -8.55 16.72 2.03
N GLY A 76 -9.10 17.23 3.14
CA GLY A 76 -8.65 18.47 3.77
C GLY A 76 -7.30 18.30 4.47
N ARG A 77 -7.12 18.86 5.67
CA ARG A 77 -5.95 18.52 6.50
C ARG A 77 -6.01 17.04 6.89
N ALA A 78 -5.13 16.22 6.33
CA ALA A 78 -4.93 14.84 6.74
C ALA A 78 -4.65 14.75 8.25
N HIS A 79 -5.07 13.65 8.88
CA HIS A 79 -4.85 13.33 10.30
C HIS A 79 -5.67 14.12 11.32
N SER A 80 -6.84 14.65 10.92
CA SER A 80 -7.87 15.07 11.87
C SER A 80 -9.06 14.15 11.78
N ALA A 81 -9.56 13.66 12.92
CA ALA A 81 -10.76 12.84 12.98
C ALA A 81 -11.97 13.45 12.23
N LEU A 82 -12.10 14.79 12.22
CA LEU A 82 -13.16 15.46 11.47
C LEU A 82 -12.95 15.36 9.95
N TYR A 83 -11.73 15.57 9.47
CA TYR A 83 -11.43 15.48 8.04
C TYR A 83 -11.50 14.02 7.57
N ASP A 84 -11.09 13.06 8.38
CA ASP A 84 -11.19 11.63 8.07
C ASP A 84 -12.65 11.16 8.01
N ALA A 85 -13.51 11.69 8.89
CA ALA A 85 -14.95 11.46 8.85
C ALA A 85 -15.60 12.06 7.58
N HIS A 86 -15.24 13.30 7.21
CA HIS A 86 -15.71 13.92 5.97
C HIS A 86 -15.23 13.19 4.72
N ALA A 87 -13.97 12.74 4.70
CA ALA A 87 -13.41 11.95 3.62
C ALA A 87 -14.15 10.60 3.47
N SER A 88 -14.42 9.92 4.58
CA SER A 88 -15.22 8.69 4.61
C SER A 88 -16.65 8.92 4.08
N ALA A 89 -17.28 10.03 4.46
CA ALA A 89 -18.61 10.40 3.95
C ALA A 89 -18.58 10.72 2.44
N GLY A 90 -17.51 11.34 1.96
CA GLY A 90 -17.25 11.56 0.53
C GLY A 90 -17.15 10.25 -0.24
N LEU A 91 -16.40 9.27 0.28
CA LEU A 91 -16.30 7.93 -0.30
C LEU A 91 -17.67 7.24 -0.36
N LEU A 92 -18.42 7.22 0.74
CA LEU A 92 -19.77 6.66 0.76
C LEU A 92 -20.67 7.33 -0.27
N SER A 93 -20.63 8.66 -0.36
CA SER A 93 -21.41 9.41 -1.35
C SER A 93 -21.07 9.01 -2.78
N GLY A 94 -19.81 8.69 -3.06
CA GLY A 94 -19.37 8.11 -4.33
C GLY A 94 -19.96 6.72 -4.56
N PHE A 95 -19.85 5.82 -3.57
CA PHE A 95 -20.36 4.45 -3.65
C PHE A 95 -21.88 4.40 -3.87
N LEU A 96 -22.63 5.29 -3.21
CA LEU A 96 -24.09 5.41 -3.35
C LEU A 96 -24.54 5.78 -4.77
N ARG A 97 -23.67 6.38 -5.60
CA ARG A 97 -24.00 6.63 -7.02
C ARG A 97 -23.93 5.38 -7.88
N GLY A 98 -23.12 4.39 -7.48
CA GLY A 98 -22.93 3.14 -8.21
C GLY A 98 -23.67 1.94 -7.61
N VAL A 99 -24.32 2.10 -6.45
CA VAL A 99 -25.00 1.00 -5.77
C VAL A 99 -26.39 0.74 -6.37
N GLY A 100 -26.73 -0.54 -6.53
CA GLY A 100 -28.10 -0.95 -6.85
C GLY A 100 -29.07 -0.67 -5.70
N ARG A 101 -30.37 -0.54 -6.03
CA ARG A 101 -31.44 -0.40 -5.04
C ARG A 101 -32.32 -1.67 -4.99
N PRO A 102 -32.72 -2.15 -3.80
CA PRO A 102 -32.32 -1.65 -2.47
C PRO A 102 -30.82 -1.85 -2.22
N GLU A 103 -30.24 -1.02 -1.35
CA GLU A 103 -28.81 -1.09 -1.02
C GLU A 103 -28.45 -2.47 -0.44
N PRO A 104 -27.30 -3.07 -0.82
CA PRO A 104 -26.89 -4.39 -0.32
C PRO A 104 -26.70 -4.49 1.20
N TRP A 105 -26.64 -3.36 1.91
CA TRP A 105 -26.52 -3.26 3.36
C TRP A 105 -27.80 -2.79 4.05
N ARG A 106 -28.95 -2.90 3.37
CA ARG A 106 -30.25 -2.47 3.91
C ARG A 106 -30.55 -3.08 5.28
N ASP A 107 -30.26 -4.37 5.48
CA ASP A 107 -30.46 -5.06 6.76
C ASP A 107 -29.65 -4.44 7.91
N ARG A 108 -28.46 -3.88 7.61
CA ARG A 108 -27.64 -3.18 8.60
C ARG A 108 -28.26 -1.85 9.00
N LEU A 109 -28.85 -1.14 8.03
CA LEU A 109 -29.58 0.10 8.29
C LEU A 109 -30.81 -0.17 9.17
N ASP A 110 -31.63 -1.14 8.80
CA ASP A 110 -32.83 -1.49 9.56
C ASP A 110 -32.47 -1.96 10.99
N SER A 111 -31.38 -2.73 11.12
CA SER A 111 -30.83 -3.13 12.43
C SER A 111 -30.38 -1.94 13.29
N ALA A 112 -29.76 -0.92 12.68
CA ALA A 112 -29.32 0.27 13.41
C ALA A 112 -30.51 1.13 13.88
N VAL A 113 -31.56 1.22 13.06
CA VAL A 113 -32.81 1.92 13.41
C VAL A 113 -33.54 1.22 14.56
N GLY A 114 -33.57 -0.11 14.56
CA GLY A 114 -34.22 -0.92 15.60
C GLY A 114 -33.35 -1.24 16.82
N ALA A 115 -32.14 -0.67 16.93
CA ALA A 115 -31.23 -0.99 18.03
C ALA A 115 -31.66 -0.31 19.33
N ASP A 116 -31.79 -1.09 20.40
CA ASP A 116 -32.16 -0.58 21.73
C ASP A 116 -30.96 0.06 22.43
N TRP A 117 -30.99 1.40 22.52
CA TRP A 117 -30.01 2.17 23.28
C TRP A 117 -30.50 2.44 24.71
N PRO A 118 -29.61 2.35 25.73
CA PRO A 118 -29.97 2.77 27.08
C PRO A 118 -30.27 4.27 27.12
N HIS A 119 -31.09 4.70 28.08
CA HIS A 119 -31.28 6.13 28.33
C HIS A 119 -29.99 6.73 28.90
N LEU A 120 -29.34 7.57 28.11
CA LEU A 120 -28.11 8.26 28.48
C LEU A 120 -28.38 9.77 28.57
N PRO A 121 -28.35 10.38 29.77
CA PRO A 121 -28.58 11.81 29.89
C PRO A 121 -27.49 12.58 29.14
N ARG A 122 -27.91 13.61 28.39
CA ARG A 122 -26.99 14.52 27.70
C ARG A 122 -26.01 15.11 28.70
N SER A 123 -24.74 15.02 28.36
CA SER A 123 -23.65 15.43 29.22
C SER A 123 -23.15 16.85 28.91
N GLY A 124 -23.48 17.39 27.74
CA GLY A 124 -23.07 18.74 27.33
C GLY A 124 -21.56 18.87 27.16
N GLY A 125 -20.88 17.76 26.87
CA GLY A 125 -19.43 17.73 26.77
C GLY A 125 -18.92 18.58 25.59
N ARG A 126 -17.74 19.17 25.76
CA ARG A 126 -17.15 20.04 24.74
C ARG A 126 -16.40 19.22 23.69
N VAL A 127 -16.72 19.44 22.42
CA VAL A 127 -15.91 18.92 21.31
C VAL A 127 -14.54 19.60 21.33
N VAL A 128 -13.49 18.81 21.38
CA VAL A 128 -12.11 19.28 21.31
C VAL A 128 -11.43 18.71 20.08
N GLN A 129 -10.61 19.51 19.41
CA GLN A 129 -9.64 18.97 18.48
C GLN A 129 -8.45 18.46 19.28
N ARG A 130 -8.03 17.22 19.04
CA ARG A 130 -6.77 16.72 19.57
C ARG A 130 -5.67 17.66 19.08
N GLY A 131 -4.88 18.21 20.00
CA GLY A 131 -3.71 19.03 19.65
C GLY A 131 -2.83 18.22 18.71
N THR A 132 -2.52 18.79 17.55
CA THR A 132 -1.74 18.17 16.48
C THR A 132 -0.53 17.44 17.07
N ALA A 133 -0.54 16.09 17.01
CA ALA A 133 0.71 15.35 17.04
C ALA A 133 1.58 15.94 15.92
N PHE A 134 2.81 16.28 16.27
CA PHE A 134 3.75 17.05 15.47
C PHE A 134 3.59 16.78 13.97
N THR A 135 3.20 17.83 13.22
CA THR A 135 3.46 17.89 11.78
C THR A 135 4.97 17.89 11.60
N GLN A 136 5.56 16.71 11.49
CA GLN A 136 6.86 16.55 10.86
C GLN A 136 6.65 16.51 9.34
N PRO A 137 7.65 16.98 8.56
CA PRO A 137 7.56 16.99 7.11
C PRO A 137 7.35 15.56 6.60
N GLU A 138 6.48 15.42 5.59
CA GLU A 138 6.04 14.17 4.97
C GLU A 138 7.03 13.02 5.11
N HIS A 139 6.83 12.22 6.15
CA HIS A 139 7.73 11.15 6.52
C HIS A 139 7.71 10.07 5.46
N PHE A 140 8.90 9.60 5.08
CA PHE A 140 9.11 8.44 4.19
C PHE A 140 8.19 7.24 4.49
N LEU A 141 7.85 6.97 5.76
CA LEU A 141 6.91 5.91 6.13
C LEU A 141 5.47 6.17 5.65
N ALA A 142 4.96 7.39 5.72
CA ALA A 142 3.64 7.72 5.19
C ALA A 142 3.59 7.43 3.67
N ARG A 143 4.65 7.83 2.93
CA ARG A 143 4.78 7.52 1.50
C ARG A 143 4.94 6.03 1.21
N LEU A 144 5.61 5.27 2.06
CA LEU A 144 5.76 3.83 1.88
C LEU A 144 4.46 3.08 2.17
N VAL A 145 3.71 3.51 3.18
CA VAL A 145 2.46 2.88 3.58
C VAL A 145 1.34 3.18 2.57
N ASP A 146 1.33 4.39 2.02
CA ASP A 146 0.34 4.79 1.01
C ASP A 146 0.52 3.99 -0.29
N GLY A 147 -0.45 3.12 -0.59
CA GLY A 147 -0.40 2.22 -1.73
C GLY A 147 0.30 0.88 -1.47
N LEU A 148 0.45 0.47 -0.20
CA LEU A 148 0.69 -0.93 0.10
C LEU A 148 -0.48 -1.80 -0.41
N PRO A 149 -0.19 -2.97 -1.00
CA PRO A 149 -1.22 -3.86 -1.49
C PRO A 149 -2.09 -4.40 -0.35
N ARG A 150 -3.31 -4.74 -0.71
CA ARG A 150 -4.25 -5.47 0.16
C ARG A 150 -3.81 -6.93 0.30
N MET A 151 -4.09 -7.52 1.46
CA MET A 151 -3.76 -8.91 1.79
C MET A 151 -5.03 -9.76 1.83
N ALA A 152 -5.69 -9.90 0.67
CA ALA A 152 -7.02 -10.50 0.57
C ALA A 152 -7.05 -12.02 0.84
N ASP A 153 -5.89 -12.68 0.83
CA ASP A 153 -5.77 -14.12 1.07
C ASP A 153 -5.87 -14.51 2.55
N VAL A 154 -5.68 -13.54 3.47
CA VAL A 154 -5.82 -13.73 4.91
C VAL A 154 -7.07 -12.97 5.39
N PRO A 155 -8.10 -13.66 5.92
CA PRO A 155 -9.30 -13.01 6.42
C PRO A 155 -8.97 -11.94 7.47
N ARG A 156 -9.61 -10.76 7.37
CA ARG A 156 -9.46 -9.63 8.32
C ARG A 156 -8.03 -9.06 8.45
N ALA A 157 -7.10 -9.46 7.58
CA ALA A 157 -5.73 -8.95 7.59
C ALA A 157 -5.67 -7.43 7.33
N ASP A 158 -6.42 -6.94 6.34
CA ASP A 158 -6.40 -5.51 6.01
C ASP A 158 -6.95 -4.64 7.16
N GLU A 159 -7.87 -5.14 7.97
CA GLU A 159 -8.37 -4.43 9.17
C GLU A 159 -7.28 -4.30 10.23
N TYR A 160 -6.50 -5.36 10.45
CA TYR A 160 -5.34 -5.33 11.35
C TYR A 160 -4.25 -4.40 10.80
N LEU A 161 -3.90 -4.56 9.53
CA LEU A 161 -2.83 -3.80 8.88
C LEU A 161 -3.17 -2.31 8.78
N ALA A 162 -4.43 -1.93 8.62
CA ALA A 162 -4.84 -0.53 8.63
C ALA A 162 -4.61 0.16 9.99
N VAL A 163 -4.77 -0.58 11.11
CA VAL A 163 -4.42 -0.06 12.44
C VAL A 163 -2.91 0.04 12.59
N LEU A 164 -2.18 -0.97 12.14
CA LEU A 164 -0.72 -0.98 12.15
C LEU A 164 -0.13 0.18 11.33
N ASP A 165 -0.69 0.45 10.15
CA ASP A 165 -0.32 1.53 9.26
C ASP A 165 -0.37 2.88 10.00
N GLY A 166 -1.46 3.16 10.72
CA GLY A 166 -1.61 4.37 11.52
C GLY A 166 -0.62 4.46 12.68
N ALA A 167 -0.37 3.32 13.36
CA ALA A 167 0.53 3.26 14.50
C ALA A 167 2.02 3.40 14.12
N LEU A 168 2.39 3.14 12.87
CA LEU A 168 3.77 3.28 12.39
C LEU A 168 4.11 4.67 11.84
N LEU A 169 3.12 5.56 11.66
CA LEU A 169 3.32 6.86 11.00
C LEU A 169 4.34 7.76 11.72
N ASP A 170 4.41 7.70 13.05
CA ASP A 170 5.30 8.52 13.87
C ASP A 170 6.66 7.84 14.18
N ARG A 171 6.95 6.70 13.51
CA ARG A 171 8.18 5.89 13.71
C ARG A 171 8.36 5.40 15.15
N HIS A 172 7.31 5.44 15.96
CA HIS A 172 7.31 5.02 17.34
C HIS A 172 6.16 4.04 17.56
N LEU A 173 6.31 3.12 18.51
CA LEU A 173 5.20 2.27 18.92
C LEU A 173 5.27 2.11 20.43
N SER A 174 4.47 2.92 21.11
CA SER A 174 4.42 2.95 22.57
C SER A 174 3.92 1.61 23.12
N VAL A 175 4.15 1.39 24.42
CA VAL A 175 3.65 0.18 25.11
C VAL A 175 2.12 0.08 25.02
N VAL A 176 1.43 1.23 25.03
CA VAL A 176 -0.03 1.30 24.91
C VAL A 176 -0.47 0.88 23.50
N GLU A 177 0.12 1.45 22.45
CA GLU A 177 -0.23 1.10 21.05
C GLU A 177 0.09 -0.36 20.73
N LYS A 178 1.19 -0.91 21.28
CA LYS A 178 1.47 -2.35 21.19
C LYS A 178 0.36 -3.18 21.83
N GLY A 179 -0.10 -2.78 23.02
CA GLY A 179 -1.23 -3.43 23.69
C GLY A 179 -2.52 -3.36 22.87
N GLU A 180 -2.80 -2.20 22.29
CA GLU A 180 -3.97 -2.00 21.41
C GLU A 180 -3.91 -2.88 20.17
N LEU A 181 -2.74 -3.02 19.52
CA LEU A 181 -2.56 -3.92 18.38
C LEU A 181 -2.79 -5.40 18.76
N VAL A 182 -2.38 -5.82 19.96
CA VAL A 182 -2.66 -7.19 20.44
C VAL A 182 -4.15 -7.41 20.66
N GLU A 183 -4.86 -6.45 21.25
CA GLU A 183 -6.32 -6.55 21.43
C GLU A 183 -7.07 -6.50 20.09
N VAL A 184 -6.59 -5.71 19.13
CA VAL A 184 -7.12 -5.69 17.75
C VAL A 184 -6.93 -7.06 17.10
N ALA A 185 -5.73 -7.66 17.18
CA ALA A 185 -5.48 -8.98 16.63
C ALA A 185 -6.40 -10.05 17.26
N ARG A 186 -6.51 -10.05 18.60
CA ARG A 186 -7.36 -10.98 19.36
C ARG A 186 -8.84 -10.85 18.98
N SER A 187 -9.35 -9.63 18.86
CA SER A 187 -10.76 -9.40 18.48
C SER A 187 -11.06 -9.75 17.02
N LEU A 188 -10.06 -9.71 16.14
CA LEU A 188 -10.18 -10.20 14.76
C LEU A 188 -10.05 -11.72 14.66
N GLY A 189 -9.66 -12.41 15.75
CA GLY A 189 -9.43 -13.86 15.77
C GLY A 189 -8.07 -14.27 15.19
N LEU A 190 -7.14 -13.32 15.04
CA LEU A 190 -5.79 -13.58 14.56
C LEU A 190 -4.93 -14.16 15.68
N VAL A 191 -4.38 -15.35 15.46
CA VAL A 191 -3.43 -15.94 16.40
C VAL A 191 -2.04 -15.36 16.19
N ARG A 192 -1.13 -15.57 17.15
CA ARG A 192 0.24 -15.03 17.09
C ARG A 192 0.95 -15.39 15.78
N VAL A 193 0.76 -16.61 15.29
CA VAL A 193 1.35 -17.08 14.03
C VAL A 193 0.86 -16.26 12.84
N ASP A 194 -0.44 -15.93 12.80
CA ASP A 194 -1.02 -15.09 11.74
C ASP A 194 -0.44 -13.69 11.78
N VAL A 195 -0.33 -13.09 12.98
CA VAL A 195 0.20 -11.74 13.17
C VAL A 195 1.67 -11.66 12.74
N GLU A 196 2.49 -12.62 13.16
CA GLU A 196 3.91 -12.66 12.76
C GLU A 196 4.05 -12.82 11.24
N GLU A 197 3.21 -13.64 10.60
CA GLU A 197 3.21 -13.80 9.15
C GLU A 197 2.76 -12.53 8.44
N LEU A 198 1.74 -11.84 8.96
CA LEU A 198 1.31 -10.54 8.46
C LEU A 198 2.43 -9.50 8.58
N HIS A 199 3.18 -9.48 9.69
CA HIS A 199 4.34 -8.59 9.86
C HIS A 199 5.44 -8.87 8.85
N ARG A 200 5.77 -10.14 8.60
CA ARG A 200 6.77 -10.52 7.58
C ARG A 200 6.34 -10.06 6.19
N ARG A 201 5.09 -10.36 5.79
CA ARG A 201 4.54 -9.94 4.50
C ARG A 201 4.47 -8.43 4.34
N TYR A 202 4.11 -7.74 5.42
CA TYR A 202 4.12 -6.29 5.49
C TYR A 202 5.51 -5.72 5.23
N LEU A 203 6.55 -6.27 5.89
CA LEU A 203 7.94 -5.88 5.66
C LEU A 203 8.40 -6.13 4.22
N VAL A 204 8.01 -7.25 3.60
CA VAL A 204 8.27 -7.50 2.16
C VAL A 204 7.58 -6.45 1.29
N ALA A 205 6.33 -6.09 1.59
CA ALA A 205 5.60 -5.08 0.83
C ALA A 205 6.25 -3.69 0.93
N LEU A 206 6.75 -3.31 2.11
CA LEU A 206 7.55 -2.09 2.29
C LEU A 206 8.86 -2.15 1.49
N ALA A 207 9.58 -3.28 1.56
CA ALA A 207 10.83 -3.47 0.83
C ALA A 207 10.63 -3.39 -0.69
N ARG A 208 9.52 -3.93 -1.24
CA ARG A 208 9.17 -3.80 -2.67
C ARG A 208 9.02 -2.35 -3.10
N ARG A 209 8.43 -1.52 -2.24
CA ARG A 209 8.28 -0.09 -2.52
C ARG A 209 9.59 0.67 -2.42
N ALA A 210 10.47 0.30 -1.50
CA ALA A 210 11.84 0.84 -1.46
C ALA A 210 12.64 0.46 -2.73
N TRP A 211 12.30 -0.65 -3.39
CA TRP A 211 12.89 -1.04 -4.67
C TRP A 211 12.29 -0.32 -5.90
N ALA A 212 11.35 0.61 -5.73
CA ALA A 212 10.63 1.22 -6.85
C ALA A 212 11.55 1.92 -7.87
N ASP A 213 12.67 2.51 -7.42
CA ASP A 213 13.68 3.16 -8.24
C ASP A 213 14.91 2.27 -8.53
N THR A 214 14.80 0.97 -8.24
CA THR A 214 15.84 -0.05 -8.38
C THR A 214 17.07 0.13 -7.49
N VAL A 215 17.03 1.03 -6.49
CA VAL A 215 18.13 1.24 -5.54
C VAL A 215 17.59 1.48 -4.13
N VAL A 216 17.89 0.60 -3.19
CA VAL A 216 17.59 0.84 -1.77
C VAL A 216 18.72 1.63 -1.13
N THR A 217 18.44 2.86 -0.69
CA THR A 217 19.42 3.73 -0.03
C THR A 217 19.71 3.29 1.41
N ALA A 218 20.79 3.82 2.00
CA ALA A 218 21.14 3.54 3.39
C ALA A 218 20.08 4.01 4.40
N GLU A 219 19.39 5.11 4.10
CA GLU A 219 18.31 5.66 4.93
C GLU A 219 17.08 4.75 4.88
N GLU A 220 16.66 4.31 3.69
CA GLU A 220 15.53 3.40 3.52
C GLU A 220 15.80 2.05 4.18
N HIS A 221 17.03 1.57 4.08
CA HIS A 221 17.42 0.34 4.77
C HIS A 221 17.40 0.51 6.30
N ALA A 222 17.79 1.66 6.83
CA ALA A 222 17.69 1.96 8.26
C ALA A 222 16.23 2.05 8.71
N ASP A 223 15.36 2.67 7.93
CA ASP A 223 13.92 2.76 8.21
C ASP A 223 13.24 1.37 8.17
N LEU A 224 13.62 0.49 7.24
CA LEU A 224 13.15 -0.90 7.22
C LEU A 224 13.56 -1.68 8.47
N ARG A 225 14.80 -1.49 8.97
CA ARG A 225 15.24 -2.10 10.24
C ARG A 225 14.49 -1.56 11.43
N LEU A 226 14.25 -0.24 11.47
CA LEU A 226 13.45 0.38 12.51
C LEU A 226 12.06 -0.25 12.58
N VAL A 227 11.36 -0.33 11.44
CA VAL A 227 10.03 -0.94 11.35
C VAL A 227 10.07 -2.40 11.76
N ALA A 228 11.04 -3.19 11.27
CA ALA A 228 11.20 -4.58 11.68
C ALA A 228 11.34 -4.73 13.21
N GLY A 229 12.15 -3.89 13.85
CA GLY A 229 12.29 -3.86 15.30
C GLY A 229 11.00 -3.50 16.04
N LEU A 230 10.21 -2.55 15.52
CA LEU A 230 8.90 -2.20 16.09
C LEU A 230 7.90 -3.36 16.01
N LEU A 231 7.95 -4.14 14.92
CA LEU A 231 7.15 -5.34 14.68
C LEU A 231 7.68 -6.58 15.45
N GLY A 232 8.82 -6.47 16.13
CA GLY A 232 9.45 -7.62 16.81
C GLY A 232 10.10 -8.62 15.86
N LEU A 233 10.39 -8.22 14.63
CA LEU A 233 11.13 -9.01 13.65
C LEU A 233 12.64 -8.77 13.82
N ALA A 234 13.43 -9.83 13.63
CA ALA A 234 14.89 -9.74 13.68
C ALA A 234 15.48 -9.17 12.37
N ASP A 235 16.70 -8.63 12.44
CA ASP A 235 17.40 -8.05 11.27
C ASP A 235 17.54 -9.02 10.09
N VAL A 236 17.58 -10.33 10.35
CA VAL A 236 17.59 -11.36 9.29
C VAL A 236 16.33 -11.31 8.42
N GLU A 237 15.19 -10.92 8.98
CA GLU A 237 13.94 -10.78 8.23
C GLU A 237 13.98 -9.56 7.30
N VAL A 238 14.72 -8.50 7.63
CA VAL A 238 14.93 -7.35 6.74
C VAL A 238 15.73 -7.78 5.51
N ALA A 239 16.81 -8.55 5.72
CA ALA A 239 17.60 -9.09 4.62
C ALA A 239 16.77 -10.01 3.72
N ARG A 240 15.96 -10.91 4.31
CA ARG A 240 15.04 -11.78 3.58
C ARG A 240 14.00 -10.97 2.79
N ALA A 241 13.42 -9.95 3.40
CA ALA A 241 12.42 -9.11 2.77
C ALA A 241 13.00 -8.36 1.56
N LEU A 242 14.22 -7.85 1.65
CA LEU A 242 14.90 -7.18 0.54
C LEU A 242 15.22 -8.13 -0.62
N VAL A 243 15.63 -9.37 -0.32
CA VAL A 243 15.86 -10.41 -1.35
C VAL A 243 14.53 -10.78 -2.02
N ALA A 244 13.50 -11.12 -1.24
CA ALA A 244 12.19 -11.48 -1.78
C ALA A 244 11.55 -10.32 -2.57
N ALA A 245 11.72 -9.08 -2.10
CA ALA A 245 11.26 -7.89 -2.79
C ALA A 245 11.97 -7.72 -4.14
N ARG A 246 13.30 -7.87 -4.16
CA ARG A 246 14.09 -7.83 -5.39
C ARG A 246 13.68 -8.92 -6.36
N GLU A 247 13.52 -10.17 -5.92
CA GLU A 247 13.08 -11.29 -6.76
C GLU A 247 11.68 -11.06 -7.36
N SER A 248 10.77 -10.43 -6.60
CA SER A 248 9.45 -10.05 -7.12
C SER A 248 9.42 -8.76 -7.96
N ALA A 249 10.43 -7.90 -7.80
CA ALA A 249 10.67 -6.71 -8.60
C ALA A 249 11.51 -7.02 -9.84
N GLU A 250 12.09 -8.23 -9.94
CA GLU A 250 12.59 -8.73 -11.20
C GLU A 250 11.40 -8.81 -12.15
N PRO A 251 11.42 -8.07 -13.26
CA PRO A 251 10.31 -8.10 -14.19
C PRO A 251 10.19 -9.51 -14.73
N ALA A 252 9.04 -10.14 -14.49
CA ALA A 252 8.53 -11.18 -15.36
C ALA A 252 8.37 -10.58 -16.76
N SER A 253 9.45 -10.55 -17.56
CA SER A 253 9.57 -9.90 -18.86
C SER A 253 9.24 -8.39 -18.88
N TRP A 254 10.09 -7.59 -19.50
CA TRP A 254 9.78 -6.19 -19.80
C TRP A 254 8.58 -6.12 -20.76
N GLY A 255 7.35 -6.02 -20.27
CA GLY A 255 6.14 -5.92 -21.08
C GLY A 255 5.96 -7.02 -22.14
N GLY A 256 6.40 -8.25 -21.87
CA GLY A 256 6.40 -9.35 -22.86
C GLY A 256 7.48 -9.26 -23.94
N PHE A 257 8.41 -8.30 -23.86
CA PHE A 257 9.53 -8.17 -24.77
C PHE A 257 10.58 -9.24 -24.48
N ARG A 258 10.76 -10.17 -25.42
CA ARG A 258 11.85 -11.14 -25.42
C ARG A 258 12.78 -10.91 -26.61
N LEU A 259 14.06 -11.17 -26.37
CA LEU A 259 15.05 -11.34 -27.43
C LEU A 259 14.91 -12.75 -28.01
N SER A 260 15.00 -12.83 -29.34
CA SER A 260 15.05 -14.06 -30.11
C SER A 260 16.39 -14.17 -30.82
N GLU A 261 16.77 -15.38 -31.20
CA GLU A 261 17.99 -15.61 -31.98
C GLU A 261 17.97 -14.79 -33.28
N GLY A 262 19.07 -14.11 -33.58
CA GLY A 262 19.22 -13.20 -34.71
C GLY A 262 18.69 -11.78 -34.50
N ASP A 263 18.11 -11.46 -33.33
CA ASP A 263 17.65 -10.10 -33.04
C ASP A 263 18.78 -9.08 -33.05
N LEU A 264 18.51 -7.91 -33.62
CA LEU A 264 19.52 -6.91 -33.89
C LEU A 264 19.64 -5.90 -32.74
N VAL A 265 20.81 -5.85 -32.11
CA VAL A 265 21.13 -4.99 -30.97
C VAL A 265 22.16 -3.92 -31.36
N VAL A 266 21.98 -2.70 -30.88
CA VAL A 266 22.88 -1.56 -31.13
C VAL A 266 23.35 -0.96 -29.82
N PHE A 267 24.66 -0.77 -29.66
CA PHE A 267 25.26 -0.15 -28.48
C PHE A 267 25.56 1.35 -28.72
N THR A 268 25.27 2.20 -27.72
CA THR A 268 25.50 3.65 -27.78
C THR A 268 25.96 4.25 -26.45
N GLY A 269 26.71 5.35 -26.50
CA GLY A 269 27.27 6.01 -25.32
C GLY A 269 28.62 5.44 -24.87
N GLN A 270 29.17 6.06 -23.81
CA GLN A 270 30.36 5.60 -23.09
C GLN A 270 29.93 4.60 -22.02
N MET A 271 30.24 3.33 -22.25
CA MET A 271 29.79 2.23 -21.40
C MET A 271 30.78 1.97 -20.26
N THR A 272 30.25 1.44 -19.16
CA THR A 272 31.02 1.01 -17.98
C THR A 272 31.85 -0.23 -18.31
N VAL A 273 31.27 -1.17 -19.05
CA VAL A 273 31.99 -2.29 -19.65
C VAL A 273 32.37 -1.90 -21.09
N PRO A 274 33.60 -2.20 -21.56
CA PRO A 274 33.99 -1.89 -22.93
C PRO A 274 32.98 -2.45 -23.95
N ARG A 275 32.64 -1.65 -24.95
CA ARG A 275 31.60 -2.01 -25.93
C ARG A 275 31.91 -3.34 -26.59
N GLU A 276 33.17 -3.59 -26.91
CA GLU A 276 33.66 -4.81 -27.55
C GLU A 276 33.27 -6.07 -26.77
N VAL A 277 33.30 -6.01 -25.43
CA VAL A 277 32.89 -7.11 -24.55
C VAL A 277 31.38 -7.34 -24.62
N TRP A 278 30.58 -6.28 -24.69
CA TRP A 278 29.13 -6.41 -24.86
C TRP A 278 28.75 -6.97 -26.23
N GLU A 279 29.44 -6.54 -27.28
CA GLU A 279 29.20 -7.03 -28.63
C GLU A 279 29.54 -8.52 -28.74
N GLU A 280 30.66 -8.94 -28.17
CA GLU A 280 31.07 -10.35 -28.09
C GLU A 280 30.05 -11.19 -27.32
N ARG A 281 29.60 -10.73 -26.15
CA ARG A 281 28.57 -11.41 -25.34
C ARG A 281 27.25 -11.56 -26.10
N ALA A 282 26.81 -10.51 -26.80
CA ALA A 282 25.59 -10.54 -27.60
C ALA A 282 25.69 -11.56 -28.75
N VAL A 283 26.81 -11.56 -29.48
CA VAL A 283 27.05 -12.49 -30.58
C VAL A 283 27.13 -13.94 -30.08
N ASN A 284 27.83 -14.18 -28.97
CA ASN A 284 27.96 -15.51 -28.38
C ASN A 284 26.62 -16.07 -27.89
N ALA A 285 25.67 -15.20 -27.53
CA ALA A 285 24.32 -15.63 -27.19
C ALA A 285 23.43 -15.91 -28.42
N GLY A 286 23.84 -15.52 -29.64
CA GLY A 286 23.06 -15.68 -30.87
C GLY A 286 22.37 -14.40 -31.35
N LEU A 287 22.73 -13.22 -30.86
CA LEU A 287 22.19 -11.93 -31.30
C LEU A 287 23.07 -11.29 -32.39
N ALA A 288 22.47 -10.42 -33.22
CA ALA A 288 23.18 -9.70 -34.26
C ALA A 288 23.54 -8.28 -33.81
N VAL A 289 24.81 -7.89 -33.88
CA VAL A 289 25.25 -6.54 -33.49
C VAL A 289 25.45 -5.65 -34.73
N ARG A 290 25.00 -4.38 -34.64
CA ARG A 290 25.29 -3.33 -35.63
C ARG A 290 25.62 -1.99 -34.98
N GLY A 291 26.39 -1.16 -35.70
CA GLY A 291 26.76 0.18 -35.25
C GLY A 291 25.68 1.26 -35.48
N THR A 292 24.64 0.98 -36.27
CA THR A 292 23.63 1.97 -36.68
C THR A 292 22.21 1.49 -36.37
N VAL A 293 21.39 2.38 -35.81
CA VAL A 293 19.97 2.14 -35.56
C VAL A 293 19.19 2.16 -36.88
N THR A 294 18.47 1.07 -37.15
CA THR A 294 17.61 0.88 -38.32
C THR A 294 16.22 0.41 -37.86
N LYS A 295 15.21 0.39 -38.75
CA LYS A 295 13.88 -0.17 -38.43
C LYS A 295 13.89 -1.67 -38.10
N LYS A 296 14.99 -2.38 -38.40
CA LYS A 296 15.20 -3.78 -38.04
C LYS A 296 15.88 -3.94 -36.68
N THR A 297 16.33 -2.84 -36.05
CA THR A 297 16.93 -2.88 -34.72
C THR A 297 15.84 -3.21 -33.70
N ARG A 298 16.06 -4.27 -32.94
CA ARG A 298 15.13 -4.77 -31.94
C ARG A 298 15.34 -4.08 -30.59
N LEU A 299 16.60 -3.79 -30.26
CA LEU A 299 16.98 -3.22 -28.96
C LEU A 299 18.17 -2.27 -29.12
N VAL A 300 18.15 -1.16 -28.39
CA VAL A 300 19.31 -0.26 -28.24
C VAL A 300 19.78 -0.28 -26.80
N VAL A 301 21.07 -0.50 -26.58
CA VAL A 301 21.70 -0.48 -25.25
C VAL A 301 22.49 0.82 -25.13
N ALA A 302 22.10 1.66 -24.18
CA ALA A 302 22.72 2.94 -23.91
C ALA A 302 23.37 2.94 -22.53
N ALA A 303 24.47 3.69 -22.37
CA ALA A 303 25.04 3.96 -21.05
C ALA A 303 24.06 4.72 -20.15
N ASP A 304 23.29 5.62 -20.76
CA ASP A 304 22.19 6.37 -20.14
C ASP A 304 20.98 6.35 -21.10
N PRO A 305 19.89 5.63 -20.75
CA PRO A 305 18.68 5.51 -21.59
C PRO A 305 17.95 6.83 -21.83
N ASP A 306 18.08 7.81 -20.93
CA ASP A 306 17.43 9.13 -21.03
C ASP A 306 18.30 10.15 -21.78
N SER A 307 19.53 9.76 -22.16
CA SER A 307 20.46 10.60 -22.87
C SER A 307 20.02 10.87 -24.32
N LEU A 308 20.04 12.15 -24.71
CA LEU A 308 19.70 12.68 -26.04
C LEU A 308 20.74 12.37 -27.13
N SER A 309 21.44 11.22 -27.07
CA SER A 309 22.39 10.81 -28.10
C SER A 309 21.67 10.61 -29.44
N GLY A 310 22.35 10.90 -30.57
CA GLY A 310 21.75 10.78 -31.91
C GLY A 310 21.19 9.39 -32.22
N LYS A 311 21.72 8.32 -31.59
CA LYS A 311 21.21 6.95 -31.73
C LYS A 311 20.00 6.67 -30.84
N ALA A 312 19.97 7.19 -29.61
CA ALA A 312 18.83 7.07 -28.71
C ALA A 312 17.61 7.84 -29.23
N LYS A 313 17.80 9.05 -29.78
CA LYS A 313 16.75 9.81 -30.46
C LYS A 313 16.16 9.05 -31.64
N LYS A 314 17.02 8.49 -32.49
CA LYS A 314 16.60 7.69 -33.66
C LYS A 314 15.87 6.41 -33.25
N ALA A 315 16.24 5.81 -32.12
CA ALA A 315 15.54 4.65 -31.56
C ALA A 315 14.12 5.03 -31.10
N ALA A 316 13.98 6.14 -30.37
CA ALA A 316 12.68 6.67 -29.96
C ALA A 316 11.77 7.01 -31.16
N GLU A 317 12.31 7.66 -32.21
CA GLU A 317 11.58 7.95 -33.46
C GLU A 317 11.10 6.69 -34.20
N CYS A 318 11.84 5.58 -34.07
CA CYS A 318 11.49 4.30 -34.68
C CYS A 318 10.66 3.39 -33.76
N GLY A 319 10.32 3.82 -32.53
CA GLY A 319 9.60 3.02 -31.54
C GLY A 319 10.42 1.84 -30.99
N ILE A 320 11.75 1.95 -30.97
CA ILE A 320 12.68 0.89 -30.58
C ILE A 320 13.08 1.10 -29.11
N PRO A 321 12.98 0.07 -28.26
CA PRO A 321 13.31 0.19 -26.84
C PRO A 321 14.80 0.51 -26.63
N VAL A 322 15.04 1.43 -25.70
CA VAL A 322 16.38 1.82 -25.23
C VAL A 322 16.54 1.35 -23.79
N VAL A 323 17.59 0.58 -23.49
CA VAL A 323 17.83 0.00 -22.16
C VAL A 323 19.25 0.28 -21.68
N ALA A 324 19.46 0.26 -20.37
CA ALA A 324 20.78 0.41 -19.76
C ALA A 324 21.63 -0.87 -19.84
N GLU A 325 22.96 -0.77 -19.67
CA GLU A 325 23.89 -1.91 -19.65
C GLU A 325 23.45 -3.01 -18.66
N ALA A 326 23.06 -2.62 -17.44
CA ALA A 326 22.62 -3.55 -16.41
C ALA A 326 21.30 -4.26 -16.74
N ALA A 327 20.45 -3.65 -17.57
CA ALA A 327 19.24 -4.30 -18.07
C ALA A 327 19.58 -5.29 -19.19
N PHE A 328 20.49 -4.92 -20.10
CA PHE A 328 20.94 -5.81 -21.16
C PHE A 328 21.67 -7.07 -20.63
N ASP A 329 22.53 -6.93 -19.61
CA ASP A 329 23.21 -8.07 -18.97
C ASP A 329 22.22 -9.13 -18.45
N ARG A 330 21.12 -8.66 -17.86
CA ARG A 330 20.04 -9.52 -17.36
C ARG A 330 19.28 -10.19 -18.50
N MET A 331 18.87 -9.42 -19.51
CA MET A 331 18.20 -9.95 -20.70
C MET A 331 19.03 -11.03 -21.41
N LEU A 332 20.35 -10.86 -21.44
CA LEU A 332 21.25 -11.83 -22.05
C LEU A 332 21.34 -13.13 -21.23
N LYS A 333 21.40 -13.04 -19.89
CA LYS A 333 21.41 -14.22 -19.00
C LYS A 333 20.11 -15.00 -19.11
N ASP A 334 18.97 -14.32 -19.14
CA ASP A 334 17.65 -14.95 -19.30
C ASP A 334 17.53 -15.62 -20.68
N PHE A 335 18.05 -14.98 -21.73
CA PHE A 335 18.04 -15.53 -23.09
C PHE A 335 18.88 -16.81 -23.20
N VAL A 336 20.09 -16.81 -22.64
CA VAL A 336 20.97 -18.00 -22.64
C VAL A 336 20.40 -19.12 -21.76
N GLY A 337 19.76 -18.79 -20.64
CA GLY A 337 19.15 -19.75 -19.72
C GLY A 337 17.89 -20.45 -20.27
N VAL A 338 17.24 -19.91 -21.29
CA VAL A 338 16.05 -20.49 -21.94
C VAL A 338 16.39 -21.34 -23.18
N VAL A 339 17.61 -21.18 -23.73
CA VAL A 339 18.08 -21.85 -24.96
C VAL A 339 18.94 -23.10 -24.66
N SER A 340 19.18 -23.42 -23.38
CA SER A 340 19.86 -24.64 -22.91
C SER A 340 18.86 -25.72 -22.46
#